data_AF-A0A1G9ZBK6-F1
#
_entry.id   AF-A0A1G9ZBK6-F1
#
_cell.length_a   1.000
_cell.length_b   1.000
_cell.length_c   1.000
_cell.angle_alpha   90.00
_cell.angle_beta   90.00
_cell.angle_gamma   90.00
#
_symmetry.space_group_name_H-M   'P 1'
#
loop_
_entity.id
_entity.type
_entity.pdbx_description
1 polymer ?
#
loop_
_entity_poly.entity_id
_entity_poly.type
_entity_poly.pdbx_seq_one_letter_code
_entity_poly.pdbx_strand_id
1 'polypeptide(L)'
;MEKLKELTLLPQEQLDLAYSHEALELGRYRWLALRFLPIDPPVSRLMSAIALECVHRLCSLEDAAKRIELGACVSEHPSREPHPFFSKYKQHFFVVDEPMGRQLLDLAAEAAKETYTFFGWLLETNATPELHQPFFSILTQKQNEYRVLQECRQQWKTGFSEACLAI
;
A
#
# COMPACT_ATOMS: atom_id res chain seq x y z
N MET A 1 19.40 -16.17 11.35
CA MET A 1 18.19 -15.79 12.11
C MET A 1 18.49 -15.12 13.46
N GLU A 2 19.73 -15.09 13.97
CA GLU A 2 20.03 -14.41 15.25
C GLU A 2 20.27 -12.90 15.15
N LYS A 3 20.59 -12.39 13.96
CA LYS A 3 21.05 -11.00 13.76
C LYS A 3 19.95 -9.91 13.85
N LEU A 4 18.67 -10.29 13.78
CA LEU A 4 17.54 -9.33 13.83
C LEU A 4 17.07 -9.06 15.27
N LYS A 5 17.42 -9.92 16.23
CA LYS A 5 17.05 -9.73 17.66
C LYS A 5 17.76 -8.55 18.33
N GLU A 6 18.82 -8.01 17.72
CA GLU A 6 19.60 -6.88 18.27
C GLU A 6 19.13 -5.52 17.75
N LEU A 7 18.24 -5.48 16.74
CA LEU A 7 17.71 -4.23 16.17
C LEU A 7 16.33 -3.94 16.74
N THR A 8 16.27 -3.65 18.03
CA THR A 8 15.08 -3.07 18.64
C THR A 8 14.98 -1.61 18.22
N LEU A 9 14.01 -1.28 17.39
CA LEU A 9 13.75 0.09 16.98
C LEU A 9 13.09 0.87 18.12
N LEU A 10 13.37 2.17 18.20
CA LEU A 10 12.66 3.04 19.13
C LEU A 10 11.19 3.18 18.69
N PRO A 11 10.25 3.34 19.64
CA PRO A 11 8.83 3.47 19.31
C PRO A 11 8.54 4.61 18.31
N GLN A 12 9.30 5.71 18.41
CA GLN A 12 9.22 6.85 17.48
C GLN A 12 9.60 6.44 16.06
N GLU A 13 10.71 5.71 15.90
CA GLU A 13 11.21 5.24 14.60
C GLU A 13 10.23 4.25 13.98
N GLN A 14 9.66 3.36 14.79
CA GLN A 14 8.67 2.39 14.30
C GLN A 14 7.38 3.07 13.82
N LEU A 15 6.91 4.07 14.56
CA LEU A 15 5.74 4.85 14.17
C LEU A 15 5.99 5.67 12.89
N ASP A 16 7.13 6.34 12.80
CA ASP A 16 7.49 7.12 11.61
C ASP A 16 7.61 6.23 10.37
N LEU A 17 8.27 5.08 10.49
CA LEU A 17 8.40 4.09 9.42
C LEU A 17 7.03 3.53 9.00
N ALA A 18 6.19 3.12 9.96
CA ALA A 18 4.85 2.61 9.67
C ALA A 18 3.99 3.65 8.96
N TYR A 19 3.99 4.88 9.47
CA TYR A 19 3.15 5.96 8.97
C TYR A 19 3.60 6.40 7.58
N SER A 20 4.90 6.66 7.39
CA SER A 20 5.48 7.02 6.10
C SER A 20 5.19 5.96 5.04
N HIS A 21 5.35 4.68 5.41
CA HIS A 21 5.06 3.58 4.49
C HIS A 21 3.57 3.53 4.11
N GLU A 22 2.66 3.66 5.07
CA GLU A 22 1.22 3.64 4.81
C GLU A 22 0.76 4.84 3.97
N ALA A 23 1.36 6.02 4.17
CA ALA A 23 1.08 7.22 3.38
C ALA A 23 1.52 7.06 1.91
N LEU A 24 2.67 6.41 1.67
CA LEU A 24 3.13 6.08 0.32
C LEU A 24 2.17 5.11 -0.38
N GLU A 25 1.67 4.10 0.34
CA GLU A 25 0.70 3.14 -0.19
C GLU A 25 -0.63 3.80 -0.53
N LEU A 26 -1.15 4.68 0.33
CA LEU A 26 -2.33 5.49 0.06
C LEU A 26 -2.18 6.24 -1.27
N GLY A 27 -1.02 6.88 -1.48
CA GLY A 27 -0.69 7.54 -2.73
C GLY A 27 -0.74 6.57 -3.91
N ARG A 28 -0.07 5.42 -3.81
CA ARG A 28 -0.01 4.41 -4.86
C ARG A 28 -1.39 3.93 -5.29
N TYR A 29 -2.25 3.57 -4.33
CA TYR A 29 -3.58 3.03 -4.63
C TYR A 29 -4.53 4.09 -5.18
N ARG A 30 -4.47 5.33 -4.69
CA ARG A 30 -5.21 6.45 -5.31
C ARG A 30 -4.81 6.65 -6.77
N TRP A 31 -3.51 6.57 -7.06
CA TRP A 31 -3.04 6.67 -8.44
C TRP A 31 -3.51 5.49 -9.29
N LEU A 32 -3.35 4.25 -8.82
CA LEU A 32 -3.82 3.08 -9.55
C LEU A 32 -5.33 3.17 -9.84
N ALA A 33 -6.14 3.59 -8.86
CA ALA A 33 -7.57 3.81 -9.06
C ALA A 33 -7.85 4.74 -10.24
N LEU A 34 -7.13 5.87 -10.34
CA LEU A 34 -7.26 6.80 -11.46
C LEU A 34 -6.78 6.21 -12.79
N ARG A 35 -5.67 5.46 -12.80
CA ARG A 35 -5.10 4.91 -14.04
C ARG A 35 -6.00 3.85 -14.69
N PHE A 36 -6.70 3.05 -13.88
CA PHE A 36 -7.64 2.03 -14.36
C PHE A 36 -9.04 2.55 -14.67
N LEU A 37 -9.37 3.79 -14.26
CA LEU A 37 -10.72 4.36 -14.39
C LEU A 37 -11.33 4.22 -15.80
N PRO A 38 -10.60 4.45 -16.92
CA PRO A 38 -11.21 4.39 -18.25
C PRO A 38 -11.39 2.97 -18.79
N ILE A 39 -10.58 2.00 -18.35
CA ILE A 39 -10.50 0.67 -18.97
C ILE A 39 -11.16 -0.42 -18.14
N ASP A 40 -11.16 -0.27 -16.81
CA ASP A 40 -11.66 -1.28 -15.89
C ASP A 40 -12.16 -0.63 -14.58
N PRO A 41 -13.41 -0.13 -14.58
CA PRO A 41 -14.02 0.48 -13.40
C PRO A 41 -14.08 -0.45 -12.16
N PRO A 42 -14.31 -1.77 -12.29
CA PRO A 42 -14.14 -2.70 -11.18
C PRO A 42 -12.76 -2.64 -10.51
N VAL A 43 -11.67 -2.71 -11.28
CA VAL A 43 -10.30 -2.59 -10.73
C VAL A 43 -10.08 -1.22 -10.12
N SER A 44 -10.56 -0.15 -10.77
CA SER A 44 -10.49 1.21 -10.22
C SER A 44 -11.16 1.33 -8.84
N ARG A 45 -12.35 0.72 -8.67
CA ARG A 45 -13.06 0.67 -7.38
C ARG A 45 -12.31 -0.15 -6.34
N LEU A 46 -11.72 -1.28 -6.73
CA LEU A 46 -10.90 -2.09 -5.83
C LEU A 46 -9.73 -1.27 -5.28
N MET A 47 -8.97 -0.60 -6.15
CA MET A 47 -7.85 0.25 -5.73
C MET A 47 -8.31 1.42 -4.84
N SER A 48 -9.48 2.00 -5.13
CA SER A 48 -10.09 3.02 -4.26
C SER A 48 -10.46 2.48 -2.88
N ALA A 49 -10.97 1.25 -2.80
CA ALA A 49 -11.30 0.59 -1.54
C ALA A 49 -10.03 0.32 -0.71
N ILE A 50 -8.96 -0.17 -1.35
CA ILE A 50 -7.66 -0.37 -0.67
C ILE A 50 -7.10 0.97 -0.18
N ALA A 51 -7.20 2.03 -0.99
CA ALA A 51 -6.80 3.37 -0.56
C ALA A 51 -7.58 3.86 0.66
N LEU A 52 -8.87 3.53 0.78
CA LEU A 52 -9.66 3.85 1.97
C LEU A 52 -9.17 3.07 3.20
N GLU A 53 -8.84 1.79 3.04
CA GLU A 53 -8.23 1.00 4.13
C GLU A 53 -6.89 1.59 4.58
N CYS A 54 -6.08 2.16 3.67
CA CYS A 54 -4.88 2.91 4.06
C CYS A 54 -5.20 4.10 4.97
N VAL A 55 -6.27 4.84 4.68
CA VAL A 55 -6.70 5.96 5.55
C VAL A 55 -7.09 5.45 6.94
N HIS A 56 -7.84 4.36 7.03
CA HIS A 56 -8.20 3.76 8.32
C HIS A 56 -6.97 3.33 9.13
N ARG A 57 -5.96 2.77 8.47
CA ARG A 57 -4.69 2.38 9.11
C ARG A 57 -3.88 3.59 9.58
N LEU A 58 -3.80 4.65 8.78
CA LEU A 58 -3.16 5.91 9.18
C LEU A 58 -3.83 6.50 10.43
N CYS A 59 -5.16 6.59 10.44
CA CYS A 59 -5.89 7.04 11.63
C CYS A 59 -5.61 6.16 12.86
N SER A 60 -5.55 4.84 12.67
CA SER A 60 -5.25 3.89 13.75
C SER A 60 -3.83 4.07 14.31
N LEU A 61 -2.86 4.36 13.45
CA LEU A 61 -1.48 4.69 13.84
C LEU A 61 -1.42 6.02 14.58
N GLU A 62 -2.17 7.04 14.14
CA GLU A 62 -2.28 8.32 14.84
C GLU A 62 -2.85 8.17 16.24
N ASP A 63 -3.91 7.39 16.38
CA ASP A 63 -4.52 7.14 17.68
C ASP A 63 -3.63 6.29 18.60
N ALA A 64 -2.87 5.34 18.04
CA ALA A 64 -1.83 4.62 18.78
C ALA A 64 -0.72 5.58 19.25
N ALA A 65 -0.21 6.43 18.37
CA ALA A 65 0.83 7.41 18.69
C ALA A 65 0.39 8.40 19.76
N LYS A 66 -0.84 8.92 19.69
CA LYS A 66 -1.41 9.82 20.71
C LYS A 66 -1.48 9.17 22.09
N ARG A 67 -1.83 7.88 22.17
CA ARG A 67 -1.93 7.16 23.45
C ARG A 67 -0.59 6.97 24.15
N ILE A 68 0.51 6.98 23.40
CA ILE A 68 1.87 6.88 23.96
C ILE A 68 2.62 8.22 23.92
N GLU A 69 1.89 9.33 23.77
CA GLU A 69 2.44 10.70 23.76
C GLU A 69 3.44 10.98 22.62
N LEU A 70 3.38 10.20 21.54
CA LEU A 70 4.21 10.34 20.34
C LEU A 70 3.45 10.87 19.11
N GLY A 71 2.32 11.55 19.34
CA GLY A 71 1.48 12.09 18.26
C GLY A 71 2.22 13.03 17.30
N ALA A 72 3.26 13.74 17.77
CA ALA A 72 4.08 14.61 16.92
C ALA A 72 4.81 13.85 15.80
N CYS A 73 5.20 12.58 16.03
CA CYS A 73 5.93 11.76 15.06
C CYS A 73 5.11 11.39 13.81
N VAL A 74 3.77 11.54 13.88
CA VAL A 74 2.84 11.15 12.81
C VAL A 74 2.01 12.33 12.27
N SER A 75 2.12 13.51 12.89
CA SER A 75 1.31 14.69 12.56
C SER A 75 1.93 15.60 11.49
N GLU A 76 3.24 15.46 11.23
CA GLU A 76 4.01 16.38 10.38
C GLU A 76 4.39 15.79 9.01
N HIS A 77 3.62 14.86 8.46
CA HIS A 77 3.90 14.37 7.10
C HIS A 77 3.11 15.18 6.07
N PRO A 78 3.66 16.27 5.50
CA PRO A 78 3.03 16.95 4.39
C PRO A 78 2.92 15.95 3.24
N SER A 79 1.69 15.69 2.82
CA SER A 79 1.46 15.09 1.52
C SER A 79 2.27 15.89 0.49
N ARG A 80 3.16 15.24 -0.25
CA ARG A 80 3.61 15.60 -1.61
C ARG A 80 5.03 15.12 -1.82
N GLU A 81 5.17 13.89 -2.28
CA GLU A 81 5.94 13.70 -3.50
C GLU A 81 5.13 12.78 -4.43
N PRO A 82 4.97 13.14 -5.72
CA PRO A 82 4.46 12.19 -6.69
C PRO A 82 5.40 11.00 -6.71
N HIS A 83 4.84 9.80 -6.50
CA HIS A 83 5.59 8.54 -6.47
C HIS A 83 6.55 8.46 -7.67
N PRO A 84 7.78 7.93 -7.52
CA PRO A 84 8.77 7.82 -8.60
C PRO A 84 8.32 7.01 -9.84
N PHE A 85 7.11 6.43 -9.84
CA PHE A 85 6.49 5.88 -11.05
C PHE A 85 6.28 6.94 -12.15
N PHE A 86 6.36 8.23 -11.83
CA PHE A 86 6.16 9.32 -12.80
C PHE A 86 7.43 9.83 -13.50
N SER A 87 8.65 9.41 -13.11
CA SER A 87 9.86 10.16 -13.49
C SER A 87 10.86 9.48 -14.43
N LYS A 88 10.57 8.32 -15.04
CA LYS A 88 11.55 7.70 -15.97
C LYS A 88 11.08 7.32 -17.37
N TYR A 89 9.78 7.32 -17.67
CA TYR A 89 9.31 6.95 -19.00
C TYR A 89 8.14 7.82 -19.44
N LYS A 90 8.08 8.17 -20.73
CA LYS A 90 6.92 8.76 -21.41
C LYS A 90 5.75 7.75 -21.45
N GLN A 91 5.28 7.31 -20.28
CA GLN A 91 4.15 6.39 -20.19
C GLN A 91 2.85 7.18 -20.12
N HIS A 92 1.83 6.66 -20.80
CA HIS A 92 0.47 7.19 -20.70
C HIS A 92 0.00 7.18 -19.24
N PHE A 93 -0.74 8.22 -18.86
CA PHE A 93 -1.31 8.30 -17.53
C PHE A 93 -2.30 7.16 -17.29
N PHE A 94 -3.30 7.04 -18.16
CA PHE A 94 -4.28 5.96 -18.14
C PHE A 94 -3.72 4.68 -18.75
N VAL A 95 -4.27 3.55 -18.32
CA VAL A 95 -4.02 2.27 -18.97
C VAL A 95 -4.65 2.29 -20.36
N VAL A 96 -3.82 2.13 -21.38
CA VAL A 96 -4.25 2.17 -22.80
C VAL A 96 -4.28 0.79 -23.45
N ASP A 97 -3.57 -0.20 -22.88
CA ASP A 97 -3.51 -1.56 -23.40
C ASP A 97 -3.43 -2.60 -22.28
N GLU A 98 -3.53 -3.87 -22.65
CA GLU A 98 -3.42 -4.99 -21.72
C GLU A 98 -2.03 -5.14 -21.09
N PRO A 99 -0.92 -5.18 -21.85
CA PRO A 99 0.41 -5.31 -21.27
C PRO A 99 0.71 -4.28 -20.18
N MET A 100 0.34 -3.01 -20.42
CA MET A 100 0.55 -1.92 -19.48
C MET A 100 -0.18 -2.15 -18.16
N GLY A 101 -1.48 -2.50 -18.19
CA GLY A 101 -2.18 -2.73 -16.94
C GLY A 101 -1.75 -4.04 -16.25
N ARG A 102 -1.25 -5.05 -16.99
CA ARG A 102 -0.76 -6.31 -16.39
C ARG A 102 0.48 -5.98 -15.57
N GLN A 103 1.38 -5.22 -16.19
CA GLN A 103 2.57 -4.69 -15.52
C GLN A 103 2.21 -3.86 -14.27
N LEU A 104 1.17 -3.02 -14.33
CA LEU A 104 0.75 -2.24 -13.16
C LEU A 104 0.19 -3.11 -12.03
N LEU A 105 -0.58 -4.16 -12.35
CA LEU A 105 -1.06 -5.09 -11.34
C LEU A 105 0.04 -5.99 -10.78
N ASP A 106 1.01 -6.40 -11.61
CA ASP A 106 2.21 -7.12 -11.17
C ASP A 106 3.01 -6.27 -10.16
N LEU A 107 3.24 -4.99 -10.50
CA LEU A 107 3.93 -4.05 -9.62
C LEU A 107 3.14 -3.78 -8.33
N ALA A 108 1.82 -3.67 -8.41
CA ALA A 108 0.98 -3.49 -7.22
C ALA A 108 1.03 -4.71 -6.30
N ALA A 109 0.98 -5.93 -6.86
CA ALA A 109 1.04 -7.16 -6.10
C ALA A 109 2.41 -7.39 -5.44
N GLU A 110 3.52 -7.08 -6.15
CA GLU A 110 4.86 -7.19 -5.53
C GLU A 110 5.03 -6.13 -4.44
N ALA A 111 4.59 -4.88 -4.66
CA ALA A 111 4.64 -3.85 -3.63
C ALA A 111 3.83 -4.27 -2.38
N ALA A 112 2.63 -4.83 -2.54
CA ALA A 112 1.83 -5.31 -1.41
C ALA A 112 2.52 -6.45 -0.63
N LYS A 113 3.26 -7.32 -1.33
CA LYS A 113 4.06 -8.39 -0.71
C LYS A 113 5.24 -7.83 0.08
N GLU A 114 5.95 -6.85 -0.50
CA GLU A 114 7.04 -6.14 0.17
C GLU A 114 6.51 -5.46 1.44
N THR A 115 5.37 -4.78 1.36
CA THR A 115 4.73 -4.14 2.51
C THR A 115 4.31 -5.14 3.58
N TYR A 116 3.67 -6.24 3.20
CA TYR A 116 3.32 -7.30 4.13
C TYR A 116 4.55 -7.83 4.88
N THR A 117 5.65 -8.04 4.16
CA THR A 117 6.92 -8.48 4.74
C THR A 117 7.52 -7.42 5.67
N PHE A 118 7.50 -6.15 5.26
CA PHE A 118 7.96 -5.01 6.04
C PHE A 118 7.21 -4.88 7.38
N PHE A 119 5.88 -4.94 7.37
CA PHE A 119 5.10 -4.90 8.62
C PHE A 119 5.32 -6.14 9.49
N GLY A 120 5.67 -7.29 8.89
CA GLY A 120 6.12 -8.47 9.62
C GLY A 120 7.38 -8.18 10.42
N TRP A 121 8.40 -7.60 9.79
CA TRP A 121 9.63 -7.20 10.47
C TRP A 121 9.40 -6.10 11.51
N LEU A 122 8.51 -5.15 11.23
CA LEU A 122 8.18 -4.09 12.17
C LEU A 122 7.53 -4.65 13.44
N LEU A 123 6.65 -5.64 13.31
CA LEU A 123 6.04 -6.33 14.44
C LEU A 123 7.07 -7.16 15.22
N GLU A 124 7.96 -7.87 14.53
CA GLU A 124 9.01 -8.69 15.16
C GLU A 124 10.03 -7.85 15.96
N THR A 125 10.32 -6.63 15.51
CA THR A 125 11.27 -5.71 16.15
C THR A 125 10.62 -4.78 17.17
N ASN A 126 9.30 -4.88 17.38
CA ASN A 126 8.55 -4.05 18.31
C ASN A 126 8.78 -4.47 19.77
N ALA A 127 9.40 -3.57 20.53
CA ALA A 127 9.51 -3.68 21.98
C ALA A 127 8.45 -2.87 22.76
N THR A 128 7.53 -2.20 22.07
CA THR A 128 6.49 -1.34 22.65
C THR A 128 5.15 -2.09 22.71
N PRO A 129 4.68 -2.54 23.88
CA PRO A 129 3.45 -3.33 23.99
C PRO A 129 2.21 -2.64 23.38
N GLU A 130 2.13 -1.32 23.52
CA GLU A 130 1.02 -0.49 23.03
C GLU A 130 0.93 -0.45 21.51
N LEU A 131 2.05 -0.68 20.80
CA LEU A 131 2.11 -0.74 19.34
C LEU A 131 1.88 -2.15 18.78
N HIS A 132 1.94 -3.19 19.64
CA HIS A 132 1.83 -4.57 19.18
C HIS A 132 0.48 -4.85 18.51
N GLN A 133 -0.63 -4.46 19.16
CA GLN A 133 -1.97 -4.68 18.60
C GLN A 133 -2.23 -3.89 17.32
N PRO A 134 -1.89 -2.58 17.23
CA PRO A 134 -1.93 -1.83 15.97
C PRO A 134 -1.14 -2.50 14.83
N PHE A 135 0.12 -2.88 15.06
CA PHE A 135 0.95 -3.50 14.04
C PHE A 135 0.45 -4.89 13.62
N PHE A 136 -0.01 -5.70 14.58
CA PHE A 136 -0.60 -7.00 14.28
C PHE A 136 -1.88 -6.88 13.42
N SER A 137 -2.73 -5.89 13.73
CA SER A 137 -3.94 -5.61 12.96
C SER A 137 -3.61 -5.17 11.54
N ILE A 138 -2.63 -4.27 11.38
CA ILE A 138 -2.16 -3.83 10.07
C ILE A 138 -1.58 -5.00 9.27
N LEU A 139 -0.72 -5.82 9.88
CA LEU A 139 -0.13 -6.99 9.22
C LEU A 139 -1.20 -7.94 8.67
N THR A 140 -2.24 -8.21 9.46
CA THR A 140 -3.37 -9.05 9.05
C THR A 140 -4.12 -8.43 7.87
N GLN A 141 -4.35 -7.12 7.89
CA GLN A 141 -4.97 -6.41 6.77
C GLN A 141 -4.10 -6.42 5.51
N LYS A 142 -2.77 -6.23 5.65
CA LYS A 142 -1.82 -6.29 4.52
C LYS A 142 -1.76 -7.67 3.88
N GLN A 143 -1.90 -8.73 4.66
CA GLN A 143 -2.00 -10.10 4.13
C GLN A 143 -3.24 -10.24 3.23
N ASN A 144 -4.38 -9.72 3.68
CA ASN A 144 -5.62 -9.75 2.90
C ASN A 144 -5.51 -8.88 1.64
N GLU A 145 -4.93 -7.68 1.76
CA GLU A 145 -4.66 -6.78 0.64
C GLU A 145 -3.80 -7.47 -0.43
N TYR A 146 -2.70 -8.09 -0.02
CA TYR A 146 -1.83 -8.87 -0.91
C TYR A 146 -2.61 -10.00 -1.60
N ARG A 147 -3.42 -10.76 -0.86
CA ARG A 147 -4.21 -11.85 -1.44
C ARG A 147 -5.19 -11.34 -2.49
N VAL A 148 -5.94 -10.28 -2.17
CA VAL A 148 -6.91 -9.67 -3.08
C VAL A 148 -6.24 -9.11 -4.34
N LEU A 149 -5.05 -8.51 -4.21
CA LEU A 149 -4.30 -8.03 -5.37
C LEU A 149 -3.76 -9.18 -6.24
N GLN A 150 -3.34 -10.29 -5.63
CA GLN A 150 -2.96 -11.48 -6.39
C GLN A 150 -4.15 -12.09 -7.15
N GLU A 151 -5.30 -12.20 -6.49
CA GLU A 151 -6.54 -12.65 -7.13
C GLU A 151 -6.93 -11.72 -8.29
N CYS A 152 -6.92 -10.41 -8.05
CA CYS A 152 -7.18 -9.39 -9.08
C CYS A 152 -6.23 -9.56 -10.26
N ARG A 153 -4.91 -9.60 -10.02
CA ARG A 153 -3.87 -9.80 -11.04
C ARG A 153 -4.09 -11.06 -11.88
N GLN A 154 -4.42 -12.19 -11.24
CA GLN A 154 -4.64 -13.47 -11.91
C GLN A 154 -5.92 -13.47 -12.76
N GLN A 155 -6.97 -12.82 -12.27
CA GLN A 155 -8.26 -12.73 -12.95
C GLN A 155 -8.31 -11.59 -13.98
N TRP A 156 -7.39 -10.62 -13.87
CA TRP A 156 -7.37 -9.48 -14.75
C TRP A 156 -7.01 -9.95 -16.17
N LYS A 157 -8.06 -9.96 -16.99
CA LYS A 157 -8.09 -10.29 -18.42
C LYS A 157 -7.93 -11.77 -18.78
N THR A 158 -8.79 -12.60 -18.20
CA THR A 158 -9.41 -13.75 -18.89
C THR A 158 -10.53 -13.34 -19.87
N GLY A 159 -10.71 -12.03 -20.16
CA GLY A 159 -11.84 -11.50 -20.95
C GLY A 159 -11.56 -10.21 -21.74
N PHE A 160 -10.34 -10.00 -22.27
CA PHE A 160 -10.03 -8.83 -23.11
C PHE A 160 -10.39 -9.00 -24.60
N SER A 161 -11.02 -10.12 -24.96
CA SER A 161 -11.52 -10.36 -26.31
C SER A 161 -12.89 -9.69 -26.47
N GLU A 162 -12.91 -8.51 -27.09
CA GLU A 162 -13.93 -8.03 -28.07
C GLU A 162 -14.28 -6.52 -27.96
N ALA A 163 -14.03 -5.84 -26.84
CA ALA A 163 -14.55 -4.48 -26.67
C ALA A 163 -13.70 -3.32 -27.24
N CYS A 164 -12.46 -3.56 -27.72
CA CYS A 164 -11.57 -2.49 -28.20
C CYS A 164 -11.39 -2.42 -29.73
N LEU A 165 -12.12 -3.21 -30.53
CA LEU A 165 -12.04 -3.16 -32.00
C LEU A 165 -13.12 -2.27 -32.65
N ALA A 166 -13.88 -1.50 -31.88
CA ALA A 166 -14.93 -0.62 -32.40
C ALA A 166 -14.69 0.85 -32.01
N ILE A 167 -13.64 1.46 -32.58
CA ILE A 167 -13.58 2.91 -32.83
C ILE A 167 -12.99 3.10 -34.23
#